data_AF-A0A7X7QYA4-F1
#
_entry.id   AF-A0A7X7QYA4-F1
#
_cell.length_a   1.000
_cell.length_b   1.000
_cell.length_c   1.000
_cell.angle_alpha   90.00
_cell.angle_beta   90.00
_cell.angle_gamma   90.00
#
_symmetry.space_group_name_H-M   'P 1'
#
loop_
_entity.id
_entity.type
_entity.pdbx_description
1 polymer ?
#
loop_
_entity_poly.entity_id
_entity_poly.type
_entity_poly.pdbx_seq_one_letter_code
_entity_poly.pdbx_strand_id
1 'polypeptide(L)'
;TVMLPPSWGGTSVVFTTRSVINLDGSMASSLVIPAFMRALQTGLTVDVQEVKGEVKHSRNLAEMHVAVAAPGARIDSKEGGLAIAGVSLKSDIVNTTNGIPTGRSELAVAHLLASSCGKATGSFGLASLTLTSDLDQNGDVIDYCVNSTIASLHIGTQTFGPGVLSLAVSNVHAASMAELGAAVDDFRQAGADPAAAKFAGLMLAAKLASVLPGMAAHGLRFSLPQCRMASPEGDYSITALATLKPAEDASAFNPLAMLNMLDADIDVRLPASFVEPKLAQAEASGRGAGLFAYLKKSGSEYTMNMTFHDGMLKVNGEQAGLPLGRDRQRKR
;
A
#
# COMPACT_ATOMS: atom_id res chain seq x y z
N THR A 1 -12.10 -16.54 26.85
CA THR A 1 -10.98 -17.49 26.69
C THR A 1 -10.98 -17.98 25.26
N VAL A 2 -9.94 -17.66 24.49
CA VAL A 2 -9.77 -18.26 23.15
C VAL A 2 -9.02 -19.57 23.36
N MET A 3 -9.67 -20.71 23.08
CA MET A 3 -8.99 -22.00 23.08
C MET A 3 -8.27 -22.17 21.75
N LEU A 4 -6.95 -22.34 21.82
CA LEU A 4 -6.13 -22.64 20.65
C LEU A 4 -6.42 -24.07 20.16
N PRO A 5 -6.15 -24.38 18.88
CA PRO A 5 -6.42 -25.70 18.31
C PRO A 5 -5.76 -26.83 19.13
N PRO A 6 -6.39 -28.02 19.25
CA PRO A 6 -5.81 -29.15 19.97
C PRO A 6 -4.42 -29.57 19.47
N SER A 7 -4.13 -29.32 18.19
CA SER A 7 -2.83 -29.58 17.55
C SER A 7 -1.67 -28.75 18.11
N TRP A 8 -1.95 -27.74 18.94
CA TRP A 8 -0.92 -26.88 19.53
C TRP A 8 -0.33 -27.41 20.84
N GLY A 9 -0.98 -28.38 21.50
CA GLY A 9 -0.51 -28.98 22.75
C GLY A 9 -0.31 -27.98 23.93
N GLY A 10 -0.36 -28.49 25.15
CA GLY A 10 -0.03 -27.71 26.36
C GLY A 10 -1.16 -26.85 26.94
N THR A 11 -0.84 -26.13 28.02
CA THR A 11 -1.76 -25.26 28.79
C THR A 11 -2.40 -24.22 27.87
N SER A 12 -3.62 -23.74 28.10
CA SER A 12 -4.20 -22.67 27.27
C SER A 12 -3.43 -21.35 27.47
N VAL A 13 -3.15 -20.59 26.41
CA VAL A 13 -2.74 -19.18 26.57
C VAL A 13 -4.00 -18.41 26.95
N VAL A 14 -3.96 -17.74 28.10
CA VAL A 14 -5.08 -16.91 28.56
C VAL A 14 -4.74 -15.46 28.25
N PHE A 15 -5.49 -14.87 27.32
CA PHE A 15 -5.45 -13.43 27.06
C PHE A 15 -6.43 -12.73 27.99
N THR A 16 -6.01 -11.60 28.56
CA THR A 16 -6.85 -10.81 29.47
C THR A 16 -7.36 -9.59 28.73
N THR A 17 -8.67 -9.36 28.82
CA THR A 17 -9.30 -8.12 28.39
C THR A 17 -9.96 -7.46 29.58
N ARG A 18 -9.84 -6.14 29.69
CA ARG A 18 -10.52 -5.34 30.71
C ARG A 18 -11.14 -4.13 30.02
N SER A 19 -12.46 -4.00 30.12
CA SER A 19 -13.18 -2.83 29.64
C SER A 19 -13.77 -2.08 30.83
N VAL A 20 -13.58 -0.77 30.85
CA VAL A 20 -14.22 0.16 31.79
C VAL A 20 -15.15 1.04 30.97
N ILE A 21 -16.44 0.96 31.27
CA ILE A 21 -17.48 1.80 30.66
C ILE A 21 -17.81 2.89 31.68
N ASN A 22 -17.61 4.14 31.30
CA ASN A 22 -17.91 5.29 32.14
C ASN A 22 -19.39 5.67 32.02
N LEU A 23 -19.90 6.39 33.03
CA LEU A 23 -21.30 6.86 33.03
C LEU A 23 -21.59 7.88 31.91
N ASP A 24 -20.57 8.53 31.38
CA ASP A 24 -20.68 9.41 30.22
C ASP A 24 -20.77 8.65 28.88
N GLY A 25 -20.73 7.31 28.89
CA GLY A 25 -20.81 6.46 27.71
C GLY A 25 -19.47 6.28 26.97
N SER A 26 -18.37 6.85 27.47
CA SER A 26 -17.03 6.53 26.98
C SER A 26 -16.59 5.15 27.48
N MET A 27 -15.68 4.51 26.74
CA MET A 27 -15.10 3.21 27.11
C MET A 27 -13.58 3.24 26.97
N ALA A 28 -12.91 2.57 27.90
CA ALA A 28 -11.50 2.21 27.78
C ALA A 28 -11.35 0.70 27.90
N SER A 29 -10.74 0.08 26.91
CA SER A 29 -10.47 -1.36 26.84
C SER A 29 -8.97 -1.60 26.76
N SER A 30 -8.45 -2.48 27.62
CA SER A 30 -7.08 -2.98 27.55
C SER A 30 -7.06 -4.46 27.20
N LEU A 31 -6.16 -4.87 26.31
CA LEU A 31 -5.84 -6.25 25.95
C LEU A 31 -4.40 -6.55 26.41
N VAL A 32 -4.22 -7.68 27.09
CA VAL A 32 -2.90 -8.22 27.41
C VAL A 32 -2.81 -9.66 26.94
N ILE A 33 -1.81 -9.93 26.12
CA ILE A 33 -1.38 -11.27 25.74
C ILE A 33 -0.08 -11.54 26.50
N PRO A 34 -0.05 -12.45 27.49
CA PRO A 34 1.17 -12.70 28.23
C PRO A 34 2.23 -13.35 27.34
N ALA A 35 3.50 -13.15 27.68
CA ALA A 35 4.59 -13.83 27.00
C ALA A 35 4.45 -15.35 27.14
N PHE A 36 4.80 -16.09 26.08
CA PHE A 36 4.82 -17.54 26.12
C PHE A 36 5.85 -18.11 25.14
N MET A 37 6.40 -19.26 25.49
CA MET A 37 7.25 -20.06 24.62
C MET A 37 6.68 -21.48 24.52
N ARG A 38 6.60 -22.02 23.31
CA ARG A 38 6.04 -23.36 23.05
C ARG A 38 6.80 -24.08 21.96
N ALA A 39 7.06 -25.36 22.19
CA ALA A 39 7.42 -26.30 21.15
C ALA A 39 6.15 -27.00 20.64
N LEU A 40 5.90 -26.93 19.34
CA LEU A 40 4.80 -27.60 18.67
C LEU A 40 5.22 -29.01 18.25
N GLN A 41 4.25 -29.91 18.10
CA GLN A 41 4.50 -31.30 17.65
C GLN A 41 5.16 -31.37 16.26
N THR A 42 5.03 -30.31 15.47
CA THR A 42 5.69 -30.16 14.16
C THR A 42 7.20 -29.91 14.26
N GLY A 43 7.76 -29.74 15.45
CA GLY A 43 9.16 -29.38 15.67
C GLY A 43 9.44 -27.88 15.55
N LEU A 44 8.38 -27.05 15.51
CA LEU A 44 8.48 -25.60 15.55
C LEU A 44 8.55 -25.10 16.99
N THR A 45 9.38 -24.10 17.25
CA THR A 45 9.35 -23.34 18.51
C THR A 45 8.76 -21.97 18.25
N VAL A 46 7.76 -21.58 19.04
CA VAL A 46 7.11 -20.27 18.98
C VAL A 46 7.39 -19.56 20.29
N ASP A 47 8.04 -18.40 20.22
CA ASP A 47 8.33 -17.50 21.35
C ASP A 47 7.66 -16.15 21.07
N VAL A 48 6.75 -15.75 21.94
CA VAL A 48 5.99 -14.50 21.82
C VAL A 48 6.18 -13.70 23.09
N GLN A 49 6.63 -12.46 22.93
CA GLN A 49 6.72 -11.51 24.04
C GLN A 49 5.34 -10.93 24.36
N GLU A 50 5.19 -10.32 25.54
CA GLU A 50 3.92 -9.77 26.00
C GLU A 50 3.39 -8.70 25.04
N VAL A 51 2.18 -8.90 24.50
CA VAL A 51 1.50 -7.91 23.64
C VAL A 51 0.51 -7.11 24.48
N LYS A 52 0.54 -5.79 24.31
CA LYS A 52 -0.41 -4.86 24.94
C LYS A 52 -1.21 -4.15 23.88
N GLY A 53 -2.51 -4.02 24.12
CA GLY A 53 -3.41 -3.19 23.33
C GLY A 53 -4.24 -2.32 24.25
N GLU A 54 -4.52 -1.10 23.82
CA GLU A 54 -5.44 -0.17 24.43
C GLU A 54 -6.33 0.43 23.35
N VAL A 55 -7.63 0.45 23.61
CA VAL A 55 -8.63 1.12 22.78
C VAL A 55 -9.44 2.01 23.69
N LYS A 56 -9.46 3.30 23.42
CA LYS A 56 -10.36 4.26 24.07
C LYS A 56 -11.32 4.76 23.03
N HIS A 57 -12.58 4.93 23.39
CA HIS A 57 -13.50 5.64 22.51
C HIS A 57 -14.46 6.50 23.31
N SER A 58 -14.90 7.58 22.68
CA SER A 58 -15.94 8.45 23.22
C SER A 58 -17.33 7.79 23.11
N ARG A 59 -18.35 8.48 23.62
CA ARG A 59 -19.74 8.05 23.44
C ARG A 59 -20.05 7.90 21.95
N ASN A 60 -20.78 6.84 21.59
CA ASN A 60 -21.18 6.54 20.20
C ASN A 60 -20.01 6.35 19.22
N LEU A 61 -18.80 6.05 19.71
CA LEU A 61 -17.61 5.86 18.88
C LEU A 61 -17.23 7.11 18.05
N ALA A 62 -17.65 8.32 18.45
CA ALA A 62 -17.35 9.52 17.66
C ALA A 62 -15.84 9.74 17.51
N GLU A 63 -15.07 9.39 18.54
CA GLU A 63 -13.61 9.42 18.56
C GLU A 63 -13.10 8.09 19.10
N MET A 64 -11.99 7.60 18.55
CA MET A 64 -11.34 6.37 18.97
C MET A 64 -9.83 6.51 18.95
N HIS A 65 -9.19 6.17 20.06
CA HIS A 65 -7.74 6.09 20.20
C HIS A 65 -7.34 4.62 20.33
N VAL A 66 -6.46 4.16 19.45
CA VAL A 66 -5.93 2.79 19.45
C VAL A 66 -4.42 2.85 19.66
N ALA A 67 -3.92 2.08 20.61
CA ALA A 67 -2.50 1.88 20.83
C ALA A 67 -2.22 0.39 21.02
N VAL A 68 -1.40 -0.20 20.15
CA VAL A 68 -0.97 -1.59 20.25
C VAL A 68 0.55 -1.64 20.22
N ALA A 69 1.13 -2.45 21.10
CA ALA A 69 2.55 -2.71 21.16
C ALA A 69 2.79 -4.23 21.26
N ALA A 70 3.49 -4.79 20.28
CA ALA A 70 3.98 -6.16 20.26
C ALA A 70 5.51 -6.13 20.21
N PRO A 71 6.19 -6.26 21.37
CA PRO A 71 7.65 -6.15 21.49
C PRO A 71 8.41 -7.16 20.63
N GLY A 72 7.88 -8.37 20.46
CA GLY A 72 8.43 -9.30 19.48
C GLY A 72 7.77 -10.67 19.49
N ALA A 73 7.96 -11.37 18.38
CA ALA A 73 7.61 -12.78 18.22
C ALA A 73 8.66 -13.47 17.35
N ARG A 74 8.93 -14.73 17.64
CA ARG A 74 9.89 -15.57 16.94
C ARG A 74 9.31 -16.96 16.73
N ILE A 75 9.54 -17.48 15.54
CA ILE A 75 9.21 -18.85 15.14
C ILE A 75 10.49 -19.47 14.63
N ASP A 76 10.94 -20.55 15.25
CA ASP A 76 12.10 -21.32 14.83
C ASP A 76 11.70 -22.72 14.37
N SER A 77 12.42 -23.23 13.38
CA SER A 77 12.27 -24.57 12.85
C SER A 77 13.65 -25.12 12.45
N LYS A 78 13.72 -26.41 12.10
CA LYS A 78 14.93 -26.98 11.50
C LYS A 78 15.25 -26.38 10.13
N GLU A 79 14.25 -25.85 9.43
CA GLU A 79 14.36 -25.34 8.05
C GLU A 79 14.59 -23.83 8.00
N GLY A 80 14.66 -23.14 9.14
CA GLY A 80 14.74 -21.69 9.20
C GLY A 80 13.96 -21.08 10.35
N GLY A 81 13.97 -19.74 10.42
CA GLY A 81 13.24 -18.99 11.43
C GLY A 81 12.66 -17.69 10.91
N LEU A 82 11.66 -17.19 11.61
CA LEU A 82 11.04 -15.88 11.42
C LEU A 82 11.09 -15.14 12.75
N ALA A 83 11.57 -13.90 12.76
CA ALA A 83 11.53 -13.02 13.92
C ALA A 83 10.96 -11.67 13.52
N ILE A 84 10.06 -11.14 14.34
CA ILE A 84 9.53 -9.78 14.22
C ILE A 84 9.71 -9.10 15.57
N ALA A 85 10.13 -7.84 15.57
CA ALA A 85 10.39 -7.09 16.79
C ALA A 85 9.91 -5.64 16.66
N GLY A 86 9.50 -5.09 17.81
CA GLY A 86 9.11 -3.68 17.96
C GLY A 86 7.97 -3.28 17.04
N VAL A 87 6.91 -4.09 16.98
CA VAL A 87 5.69 -3.71 16.25
C VAL A 87 4.87 -2.78 17.13
N SER A 88 4.52 -1.61 16.61
CA SER A 88 3.59 -0.71 17.28
C SER A 88 2.59 -0.12 16.30
N LEU A 89 1.36 0.06 16.76
CA LEU A 89 0.29 0.73 16.03
C LEU A 89 -0.27 1.82 16.95
N LYS A 90 -0.36 3.04 16.45
CA LYS A 90 -1.11 4.14 17.06
C LYS A 90 -2.12 4.64 16.05
N SER A 91 -3.33 4.92 16.48
CA SER A 91 -4.37 5.45 15.60
C SER A 91 -5.31 6.35 16.40
N ASP A 92 -5.56 7.54 15.87
CA ASP A 92 -6.56 8.48 16.36
C ASP A 92 -7.59 8.63 15.25
N ILE A 93 -8.80 8.11 15.49
CA ILE A 93 -9.87 8.01 14.49
C ILE A 93 -11.04 8.88 14.94
N VAL A 94 -11.62 9.61 14.00
CA VAL A 94 -12.86 10.37 14.17
C VAL A 94 -13.89 9.82 13.19
N ASN A 95 -15.04 9.38 13.72
CA ASN A 95 -16.13 8.92 12.88
C ASN A 95 -16.93 10.12 12.38
N THR A 96 -16.99 10.29 11.06
CA THR A 96 -17.75 11.37 10.41
C THR A 96 -19.23 11.01 10.26
N THR A 97 -20.07 12.01 10.05
CA THR A 97 -21.53 11.83 9.89
C THR A 97 -21.92 11.07 8.62
N ASN A 98 -21.05 11.04 7.63
CA ASN A 98 -21.18 10.27 6.38
C ASN A 98 -20.60 8.85 6.49
N GLY A 99 -20.17 8.42 7.69
CA GLY A 99 -19.73 7.05 7.95
C GLY A 99 -18.33 6.72 7.45
N ILE A 100 -17.52 7.72 7.10
CA ILE A 100 -16.13 7.52 6.68
C ILE A 100 -15.21 7.88 7.85
N PRO A 101 -14.52 6.92 8.47
CA PRO A 101 -13.59 7.24 9.55
C PRO A 101 -12.41 8.07 9.00
N THR A 102 -12.15 9.20 9.65
CA THR A 102 -11.00 10.09 9.39
C THR A 102 -9.99 9.97 10.53
N GLY A 103 -8.81 10.55 10.35
CA GLY A 103 -7.80 10.68 11.38
C GLY A 103 -6.43 10.13 10.98
N ARG A 104 -5.58 9.95 11.98
CA ARG A 104 -4.16 9.64 11.80
C ARG A 104 -3.82 8.25 12.31
N SER A 105 -2.95 7.57 11.59
CA SER A 105 -2.42 6.27 12.02
C SER A 105 -0.92 6.18 11.79
N GLU A 106 -0.23 5.49 12.68
CA GLU A 106 1.19 5.18 12.60
C GLU A 106 1.39 3.70 12.92
N LEU A 107 1.98 2.96 11.98
CA LEU A 107 2.47 1.60 12.16
C LEU A 107 3.98 1.63 12.06
N ALA A 108 4.66 1.14 13.10
CA ALA A 108 6.11 0.97 13.09
C ALA A 108 6.48 -0.49 13.32
N VAL A 109 7.51 -0.96 12.61
CA VAL A 109 8.14 -2.27 12.78
C VAL A 109 9.65 -2.05 12.88
N ALA A 110 10.22 -2.31 14.06
CA ALA A 110 11.64 -2.12 14.28
C ALA A 110 12.47 -3.10 13.43
N HIS A 111 12.14 -4.39 13.47
CA HIS A 111 12.84 -5.40 12.68
C HIS A 111 11.94 -6.55 12.25
N LEU A 112 12.19 -7.09 11.05
CA LEU A 112 11.66 -8.37 10.60
C LEU A 112 12.80 -9.16 9.95
N LEU A 113 13.01 -10.39 10.38
CA LEU A 113 14.06 -11.28 9.88
C LEU A 113 13.44 -12.62 9.51
N ALA A 114 13.72 -13.12 8.31
CA ALA A 114 13.41 -14.48 7.93
C ALA A 114 14.67 -15.16 7.39
N SER A 115 14.96 -16.35 7.90
CA SER A 115 16.09 -17.17 7.49
C SER A 115 15.60 -18.54 7.04
N SER A 116 16.24 -19.11 6.02
CA SER A 116 16.09 -20.53 5.67
C SER A 116 17.41 -21.25 5.96
N CYS A 117 17.33 -22.37 6.67
CA CYS A 117 18.43 -23.30 6.86
C CYS A 117 18.42 -24.30 5.70
N GLY A 118 19.25 -24.09 4.69
CA GLY A 118 19.63 -25.16 3.74
C GLY A 118 19.01 -25.13 2.33
N LYS A 119 18.16 -24.16 1.98
CA LYS A 119 17.77 -23.91 0.57
C LYS A 119 18.21 -22.51 0.12
N ALA A 120 18.55 -22.38 -1.16
CA ALA A 120 19.03 -21.16 -1.82
C ALA A 120 18.05 -19.96 -1.81
N THR A 121 16.90 -20.09 -1.15
CA THR A 121 16.01 -18.99 -0.79
C THR A 121 16.69 -18.18 0.32
N GLY A 122 17.48 -17.17 -0.08
CA GLY A 122 18.32 -16.36 0.80
C GLY A 122 17.59 -15.71 1.98
N SER A 123 18.36 -15.16 2.91
CA SER A 123 17.84 -14.42 4.06
C SER A 123 17.05 -13.18 3.63
N PHE A 124 15.96 -12.90 4.33
CA PHE A 124 15.22 -11.65 4.23
C PHE A 124 15.36 -10.88 5.54
N GLY A 125 15.60 -9.58 5.45
CA GLY A 125 15.66 -8.70 6.61
C GLY A 125 15.05 -7.35 6.29
N LEU A 126 14.35 -6.76 7.24
CA LEU A 126 13.81 -5.41 7.17
C LEU A 126 14.11 -4.70 8.48
N ALA A 127 14.57 -3.46 8.39
CA ALA A 127 14.88 -2.62 9.54
C ALA A 127 14.15 -1.28 9.46
N SER A 128 13.51 -0.91 10.57
CA SER A 128 12.86 0.37 10.82
C SER A 128 11.88 0.77 9.72
N LEU A 129 10.84 -0.04 9.53
CA LEU A 129 9.70 0.36 8.71
C LEU A 129 8.78 1.24 9.55
N THR A 130 8.46 2.43 9.05
CA THR A 130 7.41 3.28 9.59
C THR A 130 6.43 3.60 8.48
N LEU A 131 5.15 3.44 8.75
CA LEU A 131 4.05 3.79 7.87
C LEU A 131 3.15 4.75 8.64
N THR A 132 2.94 5.95 8.10
CA THR A 132 2.00 6.93 8.63
C THR A 132 0.91 7.17 7.60
N SER A 133 -0.32 7.37 8.06
CA SER A 133 -1.42 7.83 7.23
C SER A 133 -2.19 8.94 7.92
N ASP A 134 -2.71 9.85 7.12
CA ASP A 134 -3.61 10.92 7.54
C ASP A 134 -4.77 10.97 6.55
N LEU A 135 -5.99 10.88 7.06
CA LEU A 135 -7.21 11.03 6.27
C LEU A 135 -8.00 12.18 6.90
N ASP A 136 -8.18 13.25 6.14
CA ASP A 136 -8.98 14.39 6.57
C ASP A 136 -10.19 14.55 5.66
N GLN A 137 -11.27 15.10 6.20
CA GLN A 137 -12.48 15.39 5.44
C GLN A 137 -12.93 16.81 5.72
N ASN A 138 -13.04 17.59 4.65
CA ASN A 138 -13.56 18.95 4.69
C ASN A 138 -14.83 19.05 3.84
N GLY A 139 -16.00 19.04 4.51
CA GLY A 139 -17.28 19.00 3.81
C GLY A 139 -17.48 17.68 3.07
N ASP A 140 -17.56 17.74 1.75
CA ASP A 140 -17.80 16.62 0.82
C ASP A 140 -16.53 16.07 0.18
N VAL A 141 -15.36 16.63 0.49
CA VAL A 141 -14.07 16.16 -0.04
C VAL A 141 -13.19 15.54 1.04
N ILE A 142 -12.45 14.52 0.63
CA ILE A 142 -11.49 13.78 1.44
C ILE A 142 -10.10 13.99 0.86
N ASP A 143 -9.15 14.25 1.75
CA ASP A 143 -7.73 14.23 1.48
C ASP A 143 -7.10 13.06 2.25
N TYR A 144 -6.23 12.31 1.58
CA TYR A 144 -5.55 11.15 2.13
C TYR A 144 -4.08 11.20 1.81
N CYS A 145 -3.24 11.04 2.82
CA CYS A 145 -1.78 10.99 2.68
C CYS A 145 -1.23 9.74 3.37
N VAL A 146 -0.26 9.10 2.75
CA VAL A 146 0.49 7.97 3.29
C VAL A 146 1.97 8.23 3.11
N ASN A 147 2.74 8.12 4.19
CA ASN A 147 4.19 8.15 4.14
C ASN A 147 4.76 6.86 4.72
N SER A 148 5.66 6.23 3.99
CA SER A 148 6.40 5.05 4.41
C SER A 148 7.89 5.33 4.35
N THR A 149 8.61 4.97 5.40
CA THR A 149 10.07 5.02 5.46
C THR A 149 10.62 3.65 5.85
N ILE A 150 11.74 3.26 5.28
CA ILE A 150 12.48 2.04 5.63
C ILE A 150 13.96 2.36 5.72
N ALA A 151 14.64 1.92 6.78
CA ALA A 151 16.07 2.15 6.92
C ALA A 151 16.87 1.19 6.04
N SER A 152 16.55 -0.10 6.10
CA SER A 152 17.16 -1.10 5.22
C SER A 152 16.24 -2.29 4.92
N LEU A 153 16.47 -2.88 3.75
CA LEU A 153 15.86 -4.12 3.28
C LEU A 153 16.97 -5.03 2.76
N HIS A 154 17.13 -6.19 3.36
CA HIS A 154 18.12 -7.20 3.01
C HIS A 154 17.42 -8.35 2.28
N ILE A 155 17.90 -8.69 1.08
CA ILE A 155 17.40 -9.82 0.29
C ILE A 155 18.61 -10.61 -0.21
N GLY A 156 18.81 -11.80 0.34
CA GLY A 156 20.02 -12.58 0.11
C GLY A 156 21.26 -11.82 0.55
N THR A 157 22.15 -11.52 -0.40
CA THR A 157 23.37 -10.74 -0.18
C THR A 157 23.22 -9.25 -0.46
N GLN A 158 22.08 -8.82 -1.00
CA GLN A 158 21.85 -7.44 -1.38
C GLN A 158 21.17 -6.67 -0.25
N THR A 159 21.56 -5.41 -0.11
CA THR A 159 20.98 -4.47 0.84
C THR A 159 20.47 -3.26 0.08
N PHE A 160 19.20 -2.95 0.28
CA PHE A 160 18.52 -1.75 -0.21
C PHE A 160 18.24 -0.84 0.99
N GLY A 161 18.06 0.45 0.73
CA GLY A 161 17.74 1.44 1.73
C GLY A 161 18.87 2.44 2.00
N PRO A 162 18.56 3.63 2.53
CA PRO A 162 17.23 4.05 3.00
C PRO A 162 16.22 4.25 1.87
N GLY A 163 14.94 4.05 2.19
CA GLY A 163 13.81 4.20 1.27
C GLY A 163 12.70 5.05 1.84
N VAL A 164 12.08 5.86 0.99
CA VAL A 164 10.95 6.74 1.33
C VAL A 164 9.90 6.66 0.23
N LEU A 165 8.64 6.53 0.63
CA LEU A 165 7.47 6.57 -0.23
C LEU A 165 6.45 7.53 0.38
N SER A 166 6.07 8.56 -0.35
CA SER A 166 5.00 9.50 -0.01
C SER A 166 3.96 9.45 -1.10
N LEU A 167 2.71 9.17 -0.74
CA LEU A 167 1.56 9.13 -1.63
C LEU A 167 0.48 10.02 -1.06
N ALA A 168 -0.15 10.84 -1.90
CA ALA A 168 -1.28 11.66 -1.53
C ALA A 168 -2.37 11.57 -2.59
N VAL A 169 -3.62 11.52 -2.13
CA VAL A 169 -4.82 11.64 -2.96
C VAL A 169 -5.65 12.76 -2.36
N SER A 170 -6.03 13.75 -3.15
CA SER A 170 -6.74 14.94 -2.67
C SER A 170 -7.98 15.22 -3.50
N ASN A 171 -8.91 15.96 -2.91
CA ASN A 171 -10.21 16.31 -3.47
C ASN A 171 -11.05 15.10 -3.85
N VAL A 172 -11.02 14.04 -3.04
CA VAL A 172 -11.79 12.84 -3.31
C VAL A 172 -13.23 13.03 -2.81
N HIS A 173 -14.22 12.91 -3.69
CA HIS A 173 -15.62 13.04 -3.30
C HIS A 173 -16.04 11.95 -2.30
N ALA A 174 -16.47 12.36 -1.11
CA ALA A 174 -16.73 11.50 0.03
C ALA A 174 -17.85 10.48 -0.25
N ALA A 175 -18.97 10.90 -0.85
CA ALA A 175 -20.05 9.97 -1.20
C ALA A 175 -19.60 8.93 -2.24
N SER A 176 -18.81 9.33 -3.23
CA SER A 176 -18.22 8.40 -4.21
C SER A 176 -17.29 7.38 -3.56
N MET A 177 -16.54 7.78 -2.53
CA MET A 177 -15.68 6.87 -1.76
C MET A 177 -16.48 5.92 -0.88
N ALA A 178 -17.54 6.38 -0.21
CA ALA A 178 -18.43 5.51 0.56
C ALA A 178 -19.06 4.44 -0.34
N GLU A 179 -19.54 4.84 -1.53
CA GLU A 179 -20.10 3.94 -2.52
C GLU A 179 -19.09 2.91 -3.04
N LEU A 180 -17.84 3.33 -3.27
CA LEU A 180 -16.78 2.42 -3.68
C LEU A 180 -16.40 1.46 -2.54
N GLY A 181 -16.33 1.95 -1.30
CA GLY A 181 -16.06 1.15 -0.11
C GLY A 181 -17.09 0.04 0.08
N ALA A 182 -18.38 0.36 -0.02
CA ALA A 182 -19.45 -0.63 0.05
C ALA A 182 -19.31 -1.72 -1.03
N ALA A 183 -18.98 -1.34 -2.27
CA ALA A 183 -18.79 -2.31 -3.35
C ALA A 183 -17.53 -3.19 -3.17
N VAL A 184 -16.47 -2.65 -2.59
CA VAL A 184 -15.28 -3.42 -2.22
C VAL A 184 -15.63 -4.42 -1.12
N ASP A 185 -16.43 -4.03 -0.13
CA ASP A 185 -16.86 -4.94 0.93
C ASP A 185 -17.76 -6.05 0.40
N ASP A 186 -18.70 -5.74 -0.50
CA ASP A 186 -19.51 -6.73 -1.21
C ASP A 186 -18.62 -7.70 -2.01
N PHE A 187 -17.62 -7.19 -2.73
CA PHE A 187 -16.64 -7.99 -3.46
C PHE A 187 -15.87 -8.95 -2.54
N ARG A 188 -15.42 -8.46 -1.38
CA ARG A 188 -14.68 -9.27 -0.39
C ARG A 188 -15.55 -10.35 0.23
N GLN A 189 -16.83 -10.06 0.46
CA GLN A 189 -17.79 -11.01 1.02
C GLN A 189 -18.18 -12.12 0.03
N ALA A 190 -18.18 -11.83 -1.27
CA ALA A 190 -18.52 -12.78 -2.33
C ALA A 190 -17.49 -13.93 -2.56
N GLY A 191 -16.55 -14.15 -1.64
CA GLY A 191 -15.34 -14.95 -1.86
C GLY A 191 -15.51 -16.44 -2.20
N ALA A 192 -14.46 -16.94 -2.89
CA ALA A 192 -13.98 -18.32 -3.13
C ALA A 192 -14.24 -18.99 -4.48
N ASP A 193 -15.24 -18.59 -5.29
CA ASP A 193 -15.41 -19.15 -6.64
C ASP A 193 -14.67 -18.30 -7.69
N PRO A 194 -13.73 -18.88 -8.48
CA PRO A 194 -13.05 -18.19 -9.57
C PRO A 194 -13.98 -17.55 -10.61
N ALA A 195 -15.17 -18.11 -10.84
CA ALA A 195 -16.17 -17.53 -11.74
C ALA A 195 -16.87 -16.32 -11.10
N ALA A 196 -17.22 -16.42 -9.82
CA ALA A 196 -17.76 -15.31 -9.03
C ALA A 196 -16.74 -14.17 -8.90
N ALA A 197 -15.46 -14.47 -8.73
CA ALA A 197 -14.39 -13.47 -8.64
C ALA A 197 -14.23 -12.66 -9.94
N LYS A 198 -14.36 -13.30 -11.10
CA LYS A 198 -14.36 -12.58 -12.40
C LYS A 198 -15.57 -11.66 -12.53
N PHE A 199 -16.75 -12.16 -12.21
CA PHE A 199 -17.98 -11.36 -12.27
C PHE A 199 -17.93 -10.19 -11.27
N ALA A 200 -17.50 -10.45 -10.04
CA ALA A 200 -17.33 -9.45 -9.00
C ALA A 200 -16.24 -8.43 -9.40
N GLY A 201 -15.19 -8.84 -10.11
CA GLY A 201 -14.18 -7.94 -10.67
C GLY A 201 -14.76 -7.02 -11.75
N LEU A 202 -15.63 -7.53 -12.63
CA LEU A 202 -16.38 -6.69 -13.58
C LEU A 202 -17.33 -5.72 -12.85
N MET A 203 -18.02 -6.17 -11.80
CA MET A 203 -18.90 -5.32 -11.00
C MET A 203 -18.12 -4.21 -10.28
N LEU A 204 -16.96 -4.53 -9.70
CA LEU A 204 -16.09 -3.53 -9.09
C LEU A 204 -15.59 -2.50 -10.13
N ALA A 205 -15.18 -2.97 -11.32
CA ALA A 205 -14.79 -2.08 -12.41
C ALA A 205 -15.95 -1.19 -12.89
N ALA A 206 -17.16 -1.74 -13.00
CA ALA A 206 -18.37 -0.98 -13.34
C ALA A 206 -18.71 0.03 -12.25
N LYS A 207 -18.57 -0.33 -10.97
CA LYS A 207 -18.78 0.58 -9.85
C LYS A 207 -17.76 1.71 -9.87
N LEU A 208 -16.48 1.40 -10.07
CA LEU A 208 -15.44 2.40 -10.23
C LEU A 208 -15.80 3.38 -11.35
N ALA A 209 -16.20 2.86 -12.52
CA ALA A 209 -16.65 3.68 -13.64
C ALA A 209 -17.85 4.57 -13.29
N SER A 210 -18.79 4.08 -12.47
CA SER A 210 -19.96 4.85 -12.04
C SER A 210 -19.66 5.98 -11.05
N VAL A 211 -18.62 5.83 -10.21
CA VAL A 211 -18.27 6.84 -9.19
C VAL A 211 -17.22 7.84 -9.68
N LEU A 212 -16.49 7.51 -10.75
CA LEU A 212 -15.50 8.40 -11.38
C LEU A 212 -16.04 9.79 -11.75
N PRO A 213 -17.26 9.98 -12.30
CA PRO A 213 -17.79 11.31 -12.56
C PRO A 213 -17.88 12.16 -11.28
N GLY A 214 -18.34 11.56 -10.17
CA GLY A 214 -18.41 12.23 -8.87
C GLY A 214 -17.02 12.58 -8.32
N MET A 215 -16.04 11.68 -8.48
CA MET A 215 -14.65 11.98 -8.12
C MET A 215 -14.03 13.08 -9.02
N ALA A 216 -14.39 13.11 -10.30
CA ALA A 216 -13.92 14.11 -11.25
C ALA A 216 -14.47 15.50 -10.95
N ALA A 217 -15.71 15.61 -10.47
CA ALA A 217 -16.39 16.88 -10.20
C ALA A 217 -15.60 17.80 -9.25
N HIS A 218 -14.81 17.23 -8.32
CA HIS A 218 -14.03 17.99 -7.33
C HIS A 218 -12.57 18.20 -7.72
N GLY A 219 -12.15 17.76 -8.90
CA GLY A 219 -10.77 17.93 -9.34
C GLY A 219 -9.81 16.97 -8.65
N LEU A 220 -10.09 15.65 -8.74
CA LEU A 220 -9.29 14.58 -8.14
C LEU A 220 -7.80 14.75 -8.46
N ARG A 221 -6.97 14.74 -7.42
CA ARG A 221 -5.52 14.85 -7.54
C ARG A 221 -4.84 13.64 -6.92
N PHE A 222 -3.95 13.01 -7.67
CA PHE A 222 -3.03 11.98 -7.20
C PHE A 222 -1.61 12.53 -7.22
N SER A 223 -0.85 12.30 -6.15
CA SER A 223 0.54 12.70 -6.08
C SER A 223 1.39 11.62 -5.45
N LEU A 224 2.58 11.44 -6.02
CA LEU A 224 3.69 10.66 -5.50
C LEU A 224 4.88 11.62 -5.36
N PRO A 225 4.92 12.47 -4.31
CA PRO A 225 5.96 13.49 -4.18
C PRO A 225 7.36 12.90 -4.02
N GLN A 226 7.46 11.72 -3.41
CA GLN A 226 8.72 11.03 -3.16
C GLN A 226 8.51 9.52 -3.26
N CYS A 227 9.21 8.87 -4.18
CA CYS A 227 9.40 7.42 -4.16
C CYS A 227 10.88 7.17 -4.43
N ARG A 228 11.66 7.01 -3.37
CA ARG A 228 13.11 6.86 -3.44
C ARG A 228 13.57 5.63 -2.70
N MET A 229 14.60 4.98 -3.23
CA MET A 229 15.23 3.82 -2.62
C MET A 229 16.70 3.79 -3.05
N ALA A 230 17.62 3.68 -2.11
CA ALA A 230 19.00 3.34 -2.44
C ALA A 230 19.14 1.84 -2.70
N SER A 231 19.95 1.44 -3.67
CA SER A 231 20.32 0.03 -3.88
C SER A 231 21.82 -0.14 -4.15
N PRO A 232 22.31 -1.39 -4.20
CA PRO A 232 23.69 -1.66 -4.60
C PRO A 232 24.04 -1.19 -6.02
N GLU A 233 23.03 -1.03 -6.88
CA GLU A 233 23.15 -0.60 -8.27
C GLU A 233 23.14 0.93 -8.41
N GLY A 234 22.63 1.65 -7.40
CA GLY A 234 22.46 3.10 -7.37
C GLY A 234 21.08 3.49 -6.85
N ASP A 235 20.77 4.79 -6.88
CA ASP A 235 19.52 5.32 -6.32
C ASP A 235 18.39 5.31 -7.36
N TYR A 236 17.20 4.92 -6.93
CA TYR A 236 15.96 4.98 -7.70
C TYR A 236 15.16 6.17 -7.19
N SER A 237 14.59 6.95 -8.10
CA SER A 237 13.66 8.02 -7.75
C SER A 237 12.53 8.10 -8.75
N ILE A 238 11.30 8.16 -8.26
CA ILE A 238 10.11 8.41 -9.04
C ILE A 238 9.33 9.52 -8.34
N THR A 239 8.88 10.50 -9.12
CA THR A 239 7.89 11.48 -8.68
C THR A 239 6.77 11.53 -9.69
N ALA A 240 5.53 11.65 -9.22
CA ALA A 240 4.38 11.74 -10.09
C ALA A 240 3.34 12.71 -9.54
N LEU A 241 2.63 13.35 -10.47
CA LEU A 241 1.46 14.16 -10.20
C LEU A 241 0.46 13.87 -11.31
N ALA A 242 -0.77 13.54 -10.94
CA ALA A 242 -1.87 13.43 -11.88
C ALA A 242 -3.06 14.22 -11.32
N THR A 243 -3.68 15.04 -12.15
CA THR A 243 -4.82 15.87 -11.79
C THR A 243 -5.89 15.66 -12.85
N LEU A 244 -7.08 15.27 -12.41
CA LEU A 244 -8.26 15.25 -13.25
C LEU A 244 -8.96 16.59 -13.06
N LYS A 245 -9.04 17.41 -14.11
CA LYS A 245 -9.76 18.69 -14.06
C LYS A 245 -11.24 18.46 -13.72
N PRO A 246 -11.92 19.39 -13.02
CA PRO A 246 -13.36 19.33 -12.84
C PRO A 246 -14.11 19.24 -14.18
N ALA A 247 -15.10 18.36 -14.27
CA ALA A 247 -16.05 18.36 -15.38
C ALA A 247 -17.21 19.30 -15.05
N GLU A 248 -17.53 20.23 -15.96
CA GLU A 248 -18.72 21.08 -15.84
C GLU A 248 -20.03 20.28 -16.01
N ASP A 249 -19.98 19.18 -16.77
CA ASP A 249 -21.11 18.26 -16.95
C ASP A 249 -20.69 16.81 -16.72
N ALA A 250 -20.86 16.35 -15.48
CA ALA A 250 -20.57 14.96 -15.09
C ALA A 250 -21.56 13.94 -15.69
N SER A 251 -22.69 14.38 -16.27
CA SER A 251 -23.73 13.49 -16.82
C SER A 251 -23.38 12.92 -18.20
N ALA A 252 -22.43 13.54 -18.91
CA ALA A 252 -21.95 13.11 -20.23
C ALA A 252 -20.59 12.38 -20.14
N PHE A 253 -20.40 11.54 -19.12
CA PHE A 253 -19.13 10.87 -18.83
C PHE A 253 -18.67 10.00 -20.02
N ASN A 254 -17.67 10.50 -20.75
CA ASN A 254 -17.02 9.80 -21.85
C ASN A 254 -15.56 9.51 -21.46
N PRO A 255 -15.14 8.24 -21.38
CA PRO A 255 -13.76 7.88 -21.03
C PRO A 255 -12.69 8.52 -21.93
N LEU A 256 -13.00 8.76 -23.21
CA LEU A 256 -12.09 9.48 -24.11
C LEU A 256 -12.02 10.98 -23.79
N ALA A 257 -13.11 11.58 -23.32
CA ALA A 257 -13.12 12.98 -22.90
C ALA A 257 -12.31 13.17 -21.59
N MET A 258 -12.29 12.17 -20.70
CA MET A 258 -11.44 12.21 -19.50
C MET A 258 -9.95 12.34 -19.82
N LEU A 259 -9.49 11.74 -20.90
CA LEU A 259 -8.09 11.87 -21.33
C LEU A 259 -7.73 13.34 -21.64
N ASN A 260 -8.70 14.17 -22.03
CA ASN A 260 -8.45 15.60 -22.23
C ASN A 260 -8.49 16.40 -20.92
N MET A 261 -9.11 15.84 -19.88
CA MET A 261 -9.19 16.46 -18.56
C MET A 261 -8.03 16.05 -17.63
N LEU A 262 -7.32 14.98 -17.98
CA LEU A 262 -6.20 14.47 -17.22
C LEU A 262 -4.93 15.25 -17.57
N ASP A 263 -4.37 15.91 -16.57
CA ASP A 263 -3.01 16.41 -16.59
C ASP A 263 -2.13 15.48 -15.75
N ALA A 264 -1.03 14.99 -16.31
CA ALA A 264 -0.08 14.17 -15.56
C ALA A 264 1.37 14.58 -15.84
N ASP A 265 2.21 14.50 -14.82
CA ASP A 265 3.65 14.69 -14.87
C ASP A 265 4.30 13.55 -14.09
N ILE A 266 5.25 12.86 -14.72
CA ILE A 266 5.98 11.74 -14.14
C ILE A 266 7.46 11.91 -14.46
N ASP A 267 8.27 12.02 -13.42
CA ASP A 267 9.73 11.98 -13.51
C ASP A 267 10.25 10.67 -12.94
N VAL A 268 11.13 10.04 -13.71
CA VAL A 268 11.77 8.77 -13.37
C VAL A 268 13.27 8.94 -13.47
N ARG A 269 14.00 8.48 -12.44
CA ARG A 269 15.45 8.34 -12.42
C ARG A 269 15.81 6.95 -11.95
N LEU A 270 16.62 6.26 -12.76
CA LEU A 270 17.03 4.89 -12.54
C LEU A 270 18.54 4.76 -12.75
N PRO A 271 19.25 3.91 -12.00
CA PRO A 271 20.67 3.70 -12.23
C PRO A 271 20.91 2.93 -13.54
N ALA A 272 22.00 3.26 -14.24
CA ALA A 272 22.33 2.64 -15.53
C ALA A 272 22.54 1.12 -15.42
N SER A 273 23.19 0.68 -14.34
CA SER A 273 23.38 -0.73 -13.97
C SER A 273 22.07 -1.52 -13.90
N PHE A 274 20.94 -0.88 -13.57
CA PHE A 274 19.63 -1.51 -13.55
C PHE A 274 18.98 -1.55 -14.94
N VAL A 275 19.14 -0.48 -15.73
CA VAL A 275 18.44 -0.29 -17.01
C VAL A 275 19.11 -1.04 -18.16
N GLU A 276 20.44 -0.96 -18.25
CA GLU A 276 21.20 -1.51 -19.38
C GLU A 276 21.01 -3.01 -19.59
N PRO A 277 21.02 -3.86 -18.54
CA PRO A 277 20.76 -5.30 -18.71
C PRO A 277 19.35 -5.58 -19.23
N LYS A 278 18.36 -4.77 -18.82
CA LYS A 278 16.95 -4.92 -19.26
C LYS A 278 16.76 -4.49 -20.71
N LEU A 279 17.43 -3.42 -21.13
CA LEU A 279 17.44 -2.98 -22.52
C LEU A 279 18.08 -4.04 -23.43
N ALA A 280 19.26 -4.55 -23.05
CA ALA A 280 19.94 -5.61 -23.79
C ALA A 280 19.08 -6.88 -23.90
N GLN A 281 18.38 -7.26 -22.82
CA GLN A 281 17.46 -8.39 -22.82
C GLN A 281 16.24 -8.16 -23.72
N ALA A 282 15.67 -6.95 -23.73
CA ALA A 282 14.55 -6.61 -24.62
C ALA A 282 14.97 -6.71 -26.09
N GLU A 283 16.13 -6.16 -26.44
CA GLU A 283 16.70 -6.26 -27.79
C GLU A 283 16.95 -7.72 -28.21
N ALA A 284 17.60 -8.51 -27.35
CA ALA A 284 17.87 -9.92 -27.62
C ALA A 284 16.60 -10.77 -27.76
N SER A 285 15.55 -10.44 -27.03
CA SER A 285 14.26 -11.15 -27.10
C SER A 285 13.36 -10.67 -28.25
N GLY A 286 13.76 -9.62 -28.99
CA GLY A 286 12.94 -8.99 -30.02
C GLY A 286 11.64 -8.36 -29.48
N ARG A 287 11.47 -8.29 -28.15
CA ARG A 287 10.35 -7.62 -27.50
C ARG A 287 10.68 -6.13 -27.47
N GLY A 288 9.72 -5.29 -27.83
CA GLY A 288 9.91 -3.84 -27.71
C GLY A 288 10.31 -3.49 -26.28
N ALA A 289 11.30 -2.61 -26.11
CA ALA A 289 11.79 -2.17 -24.79
C ALA A 289 10.73 -1.39 -23.97
N GLY A 290 9.50 -1.25 -24.49
CA GLY A 290 8.40 -0.61 -23.79
C GLY A 290 8.76 0.81 -23.37
N LEU A 291 8.44 1.16 -22.12
CA LEU A 291 8.78 2.46 -21.55
C LEU A 291 10.29 2.67 -21.40
N PHE A 292 11.09 1.60 -21.29
CA PHE A 292 12.55 1.73 -21.20
C PHE A 292 13.18 2.34 -22.47
N ALA A 293 12.50 2.23 -23.63
CA ALA A 293 12.95 2.85 -24.88
C ALA A 293 13.01 4.38 -24.82
N TYR A 294 12.26 4.99 -23.90
CA TYR A 294 12.21 6.44 -23.74
C TYR A 294 13.16 6.96 -22.65
N LEU A 295 13.92 6.10 -21.98
CA LEU A 295 14.89 6.55 -21.00
C LEU A 295 16.11 7.18 -21.70
N LYS A 296 16.47 8.42 -21.32
CA LYS A 296 17.68 9.11 -21.79
C LYS A 296 18.79 8.93 -20.76
N LYS A 297 19.94 8.39 -21.20
CA LYS A 297 21.13 8.25 -20.37
C LYS A 297 21.74 9.62 -20.08
N SER A 298 22.01 9.89 -18.81
CA SER A 298 22.68 11.10 -18.31
C SER A 298 23.71 10.67 -17.26
N GLY A 299 24.98 10.57 -17.65
CA GLY A 299 26.03 10.07 -16.77
C GLY A 299 25.81 8.60 -16.36
N SER A 300 25.74 8.34 -15.06
CA SER A 300 25.50 7.02 -14.45
C SER A 300 24.01 6.68 -14.30
N GLU A 301 23.11 7.56 -14.73
CA GLU A 301 21.68 7.41 -14.55
C GLU A 301 20.95 7.44 -15.89
N TYR A 302 19.74 6.89 -15.90
CA TYR A 302 18.75 7.04 -16.94
C TYR A 302 17.59 7.86 -16.39
N THR A 303 17.18 8.85 -17.17
CA THR A 303 16.10 9.78 -16.81
C THR A 303 14.98 9.70 -17.82
N MET A 304 13.75 9.89 -17.36
CA MET A 304 12.58 10.05 -18.22
C MET A 304 11.63 11.04 -17.56
N ASN A 305 11.24 12.06 -18.31
CA ASN A 305 10.13 12.94 -17.97
C ASN A 305 8.96 12.62 -18.90
N MET A 306 7.79 12.35 -18.36
CA MET A 306 6.56 12.13 -19.11
C MET A 306 5.54 13.18 -18.68
N THR A 307 5.02 13.94 -19.64
CA THR A 307 3.92 14.86 -19.40
C THR A 307 2.75 14.47 -20.27
N PHE A 308 1.56 14.50 -19.69
CA PHE A 308 0.31 14.28 -20.38
C PHE A 308 -0.58 15.49 -20.14
N HIS A 309 -1.00 16.16 -21.19
CA HIS A 309 -1.80 17.37 -21.10
C HIS A 309 -2.70 17.46 -22.32
N ASP A 310 -3.99 17.71 -22.10
CA ASP A 310 -5.00 17.85 -23.16
C ASP A 310 -4.95 16.72 -24.20
N GLY A 311 -4.86 15.47 -23.72
CA GLY A 311 -4.81 14.28 -24.58
C GLY A 311 -3.47 14.02 -25.27
N MET A 312 -2.46 14.88 -25.09
CA MET A 312 -1.14 14.75 -25.70
C MET A 312 -0.11 14.22 -24.70
N LEU A 313 0.52 13.09 -25.04
CA LEU A 313 1.68 12.58 -24.32
C LEU A 313 2.97 13.17 -24.92
N LYS A 314 3.81 13.73 -24.05
CA LYS A 314 5.19 14.08 -24.36
C LYS A 314 6.11 13.25 -23.47
N VAL A 315 7.19 12.74 -24.06
CA VAL A 315 8.25 12.06 -23.32
C VAL A 315 9.57 12.74 -23.63
N ASN A 316 10.25 13.23 -22.60
CA ASN A 316 11.45 14.05 -22.69
C ASN A 316 11.32 15.25 -23.63
N GLY A 317 10.15 15.90 -23.62
CA GLY A 317 9.81 17.06 -24.46
C GLY A 317 9.34 16.72 -25.88
N GLU A 318 9.48 15.46 -26.33
CA GLU A 318 9.08 15.03 -27.66
C GLU A 318 7.67 14.43 -27.63
N GLN A 319 6.82 14.75 -28.61
CA GLN A 319 5.50 14.12 -28.72
C GLN A 319 5.65 12.61 -28.92
N ALA A 320 5.05 11.83 -28.03
CA ALA A 320 5.00 10.39 -28.13
C ALA A 320 3.56 9.96 -28.42
N GLY A 321 3.39 8.91 -29.23
CA GLY A 321 2.09 8.26 -29.32
C GLY A 321 1.75 7.61 -27.98
N LEU A 322 0.47 7.63 -27.58
CA LEU A 322 0.03 6.84 -26.44
C LEU A 322 0.50 5.39 -26.62
N PRO A 323 1.15 4.77 -25.62
CA PRO A 323 1.57 3.37 -25.68
C PRO A 323 0.34 2.45 -25.50
N LEU A 324 -0.71 2.66 -26.29
CA LEU A 324 -1.79 1.71 -26.48
C LEU A 324 -1.25 0.64 -27.41
N GLY A 325 -0.81 -0.49 -26.82
CA GLY A 325 -0.30 -1.70 -27.47
C GLY A 325 -0.21 -1.63 -28.99
N ARG A 326 0.89 -1.08 -29.51
CA ARG A 326 1.26 -1.30 -30.92
C ARG A 326 1.79 -2.73 -31.03
N ASP A 327 0.88 -3.68 -31.08
CA ASP A 327 1.16 -4.91 -31.82
C ASP A 327 1.48 -4.47 -33.25
N ARG A 328 2.76 -4.62 -33.60
CA ARG A 328 3.24 -4.37 -34.95
C ARG A 328 2.41 -5.25 -35.89
N GLN A 329 1.45 -4.66 -36.60
CA GLN A 329 1.04 -5.20 -37.88
C GLN A 329 2.28 -5.18 -38.77
N ARG A 330 2.97 -6.32 -38.83
CA ARG A 330 3.96 -6.59 -39.87
C ARG A 330 3.20 -6.51 -41.20
N LYS A 331 3.60 -5.54 -42.02
CA LYS A 331 3.23 -5.51 -43.44
C LYS A 331 3.59 -6.85 -44.07
N ARG A 332 2.68 -7.30 -44.93
CA ARG A 332 2.65 -8.51 -45.75
C ARG A 332 3.99 -8.85 -46.39
#